data_AF-A0A2S5CM91-F1
#
_entry.id   AF-A0A2S5CM91-F1
#
_cell.length_a   1.000
_cell.length_b   1.000
_cell.length_c   1.000
_cell.angle_alpha   90.00
_cell.angle_beta   90.00
_cell.angle_gamma   90.00
#
_symmetry.space_group_name_H-M   'P 1'
#
loop_
_entity.id
_entity.type
_entity.pdbx_description
1 polymer ?
#
loop_
_entity_poly.entity_id
_entity_poly.type
_entity_poly.pdbx_seq_one_letter_code
_entity_poly.pdbx_strand_id
1 'polypeptide(L)' 'MPAKIQTGLIVVKQDLPCDVLLPNDESKAAMLDVRAKNNLETLSLEQLQRDIATKSSAVIL' A
#
# COMPACT_ATOMS: atom_id res chain seq x y z
N MET A 1 40.19 4.61 14.22
CA MET A 1 38.82 5.06 14.55
C MET A 1 37.88 4.46 13.51
N PRO A 2 36.93 3.57 13.86
CA PRO A 2 36.03 3.05 12.84
C PRO A 2 34.96 4.10 12.51
N ALA A 3 34.73 4.32 11.21
CA ALA A 3 33.72 5.23 10.70
C ALA A 3 32.32 4.74 11.09
N LYS A 4 31.58 5.54 11.86
CA LYS A 4 30.16 5.30 12.11
C LYS A 4 29.39 5.64 10.84
N ILE A 5 28.90 4.62 10.13
CA ILE A 5 27.90 4.83 9.09
C ILE A 5 26.62 5.26 9.81
N GLN A 6 26.28 6.55 9.75
CA GLN A 6 24.94 7.01 10.12
C GLN A 6 23.99 6.50 9.03
N THR A 7 23.24 5.45 9.35
CA THR A 7 22.07 4.97 8.60
C THR A 7 20.88 5.93 8.76
N GLY A 8 21.14 7.24 8.72
CA GLY A 8 20.14 8.28 8.81
C GLY A 8 20.03 8.99 7.46
N LEU A 9 18.78 9.12 6.99
CA LEU A 9 18.37 9.93 5.85
C LEU A 9 18.66 9.35 4.46
N ILE A 10 17.85 8.35 4.07
CA ILE A 10 17.38 8.29 2.68
C ILE A 10 16.29 9.36 2.55
N VAL A 11 16.70 10.56 2.12
CA VAL A 11 15.78 11.65 1.78
C VAL A 11 15.16 11.34 0.43
N VAL A 12 13.90 10.95 0.41
CA VAL A 12 13.05 11.14 -0.79
C VAL A 12 12.16 12.34 -0.49
N LYS A 13 12.32 13.37 -1.33
CA LYS A 13 11.71 14.68 -1.19
C LYS A 13 10.19 14.63 -1.41
N GLN A 14 9.50 15.48 -0.64
CA GLN A 14 8.23 16.17 -0.93
C GLN A 14 6.85 15.57 -0.62
N ASP A 15 6.70 14.45 0.09
CA ASP A 15 5.44 14.11 0.76
C ASP A 15 5.69 13.20 1.96
N LEU A 16 5.43 13.72 3.18
CA LEU A 16 5.79 13.21 4.52
C LEU A 16 7.24 12.65 4.65
N PRO A 17 8.00 12.97 5.72
CA PRO A 17 9.14 12.11 6.05
C PRO A 17 8.55 10.70 6.17
N CYS A 18 8.99 9.73 5.36
CA CYS A 18 8.39 8.40 5.39
C CYS A 18 8.43 7.90 6.83
N ASP A 19 7.32 8.03 7.55
CA ASP A 19 7.11 7.35 8.81
C ASP A 19 7.03 5.91 8.35
N VAL A 20 8.18 5.22 8.42
CA VAL A 20 8.30 3.80 8.12
C VAL A 20 7.59 3.06 9.25
N LEU A 21 6.28 3.27 9.34
CA LEU A 21 5.41 2.49 10.18
C LEU A 21 5.38 1.11 9.54
N LEU A 22 5.81 0.13 10.31
CA LEU A 22 5.66 -1.26 9.90
C LEU A 22 4.17 -1.52 9.61
N PRO A 23 3.84 -2.28 8.56
CA PRO A 23 2.46 -2.66 8.28
C PRO A 23 1.79 -3.21 9.54
N ASN A 24 0.58 -2.76 9.84
CA ASN A 24 -0.22 -3.32 10.91
C ASN A 24 -0.67 -4.75 10.56
N ASP A 25 -1.27 -5.46 11.52
CA ASP A 25 -1.59 -6.88 11.33
C ASP A 25 -2.64 -7.13 10.23
N GLU A 26 -3.57 -6.18 10.03
CA GLU A 26 -4.52 -6.20 8.91
C GLU A 26 -3.80 -6.11 7.55
N SER A 27 -2.88 -5.15 7.42
CA SER A 27 -2.09 -4.98 6.20
C SER A 27 -1.23 -6.22 5.92
N LYS A 28 -0.65 -6.82 6.96
CA LYS A 28 0.12 -8.08 6.83
C LYS A 28 -0.76 -9.22 6.33
N ALA A 29 -1.96 -9.39 6.89
CA ALA A 29 -2.90 -10.44 6.47
C ALA A 29 -3.27 -10.29 4.99
N ALA A 30 -3.64 -9.07 4.58
CA ALA A 30 -3.94 -8.78 3.17
C ALA A 30 -2.74 -9.06 2.25
N MET A 31 -1.52 -8.68 2.64
CA MET A 31 -0.30 -8.97 1.87
C MET A 31 -0.02 -10.48 1.75
N LEU A 32 -0.30 -11.27 2.79
CA LEU A 32 -0.14 -12.73 2.75
C LEU A 32 -1.16 -13.38 1.80
N ASP A 33 -2.41 -12.93 1.81
CA ASP A 33 -3.46 -13.42 0.90
C ASP A 33 -3.13 -13.16 -0.57
N VAL A 34 -2.66 -11.93 -0.88
CA VAL A 34 -2.20 -11.57 -2.23
C VAL A 34 -1.04 -12.49 -2.67
N ARG A 35 -0.08 -12.76 -1.79
CA ARG A 35 1.06 -13.66 -2.08
C ARG A 35 0.60 -15.10 -2.33
N ALA A 36 -0.41 -15.55 -1.62
CA ALA A 36 -1.02 -16.86 -1.80
C ALA A 36 -1.90 -16.94 -3.07
N LYS A 37 -2.08 -15.82 -3.80
CA LYS A 37 -3.01 -15.67 -4.92
C LYS A 37 -4.47 -15.93 -4.54
N ASN A 38 -4.79 -15.76 -3.26
CA ASN A 38 -6.15 -15.85 -2.78
C ASN A 38 -6.86 -14.51 -3.03
N ASN A 39 -8.15 -14.56 -3.37
CA ASN A 39 -9.00 -13.38 -3.53
C ASN A 39 -8.50 -12.34 -4.57
N LEU A 40 -7.77 -12.80 -5.60
CA LEU A 40 -7.32 -11.96 -6.70
C LEU A 40 -8.22 -12.12 -7.92
N GLU A 41 -8.73 -11.00 -8.43
CA GLU A 41 -9.44 -10.91 -9.69
C GLU A 41 -8.60 -10.11 -10.69
N THR A 42 -8.49 -10.60 -11.92
CA THR A 42 -7.83 -9.84 -13.00
C THR A 42 -8.88 -9.03 -13.74
N LEU A 43 -8.73 -7.71 -13.72
CA LEU A 43 -9.66 -6.77 -14.34
C LEU A 43 -8.95 -5.93 -15.40
N SER A 44 -9.67 -5.51 -16.43
CA SER A 44 -9.21 -4.44 -17.33
C SER A 44 -9.25 -3.10 -16.60
N LEU A 45 -8.48 -2.12 -17.10
CA LEU A 45 -8.48 -0.76 -16.55
C LEU A 45 -9.89 -0.15 -16.55
N GLU A 46 -10.64 -0.34 -17.63
CA GLU A 46 -11.99 0.20 -17.81
C GLU A 46 -13.01 -0.48 -16.89
N GLN A 47 -12.79 -1.76 -16.54
CA GLN A 47 -13.59 -2.47 -15.54
C GLN A 47 -13.29 -1.94 -14.14
N LEU A 48 -12.02 -1.80 -13.78
CA LEU A 48 -11.61 -1.27 -12.47
C LEU A 48 -12.13 0.15 -12.23
N GLN A 49 -12.06 1.03 -13.23
CA GLN A 49 -12.57 2.40 -13.11
C GLN A 49 -14.08 2.44 -12.85
N ARG A 50 -14.86 1.56 -13.50
CA ARG A 50 -16.30 1.45 -13.25
C ARG A 50 -16.61 0.89 -11.86
N ASP A 51 -15.85 -0.10 -11.40
CA ASP A 51 -16.03 -0.70 -10.08
C ASP A 51 -15.72 0.28 -8.96
N ILE A 52 -14.68 1.11 -9.11
CA ILE A 52 -14.39 2.18 -8.15
C ILE A 52 -15.52 3.21 -8.14
N ALA A 53 -15.96 3.67 -9.32
CA ALA A 53 -17.04 4.66 -9.41
C ALA A 53 -18.37 4.15 -8.80
N THR A 54 -18.70 2.87 -8.99
CA THR A 54 -19.92 2.26 -8.44
C THR A 54 -19.82 2.01 -6.93
N LYS A 55 -18.66 1.57 -6.42
CA LYS A 55 -18.45 1.35 -4.98
C LYS A 55 -18.34 2.65 -4.18
N SER A 56 -17.78 3.71 -4.76
CA SER A 56 -17.79 5.05 -4.13
C SER A 56 -19.20 5.63 -3.97
N SER A 57 -20.13 5.26 -4.84
CA SER A 57 -21.54 5.69 -4.72
C SER A 57 -22.31 4.94 -3.62
N ALA A 58 -21.84 3.79 -3.17
CA ALA A 58 -22.49 3.00 -2.12
C ALA A 58 -22.15 3.44 -0.69
N VAL A 59 -21.28 4.44 -0.52
CA VAL A 59 -20.86 4.97 0.80
C VAL A 59 -21.70 6.20 1.24
N ILE A 60 -22.71 6.60 0.44
CA ILE A 60 -23.55 7.79 0.69
C ILE A 60 -25.00 7.41 1.11
N LEU A 61 -25.26 6.18 1.56
CA LEU A 61 -26.57 5.79 2.14
C LEU A 61 -26.40 5.16 3.53
#